data_AF-A0A947EMR0-F1
#
_entry.id   AF-A0A947EMR0-F1
#
_cell.length_a   1.000
_cell.length_b   1.000
_cell.length_c   1.000
_cell.angle_alpha   90.00
_cell.angle_beta   90.00
_cell.angle_gamma   90.00
#
_symmetry.space_group_name_H-M   'P 1'
#
loop_
_entity.id
_entity.type
_entity.pdbx_description
1 polymer ?
#
loop_
_entity_poly.entity_id
_entity_poly.type
_entity_poly.pdbx_seq_one_letter_code
_entity_poly.pdbx_strand_id
1 'polypeptide(L)' 'MNNKQIYSIAIGSAIGTSVGVTIGAVIDDVAMGIIYGSTIGMGIGVIIALVFLKGDDSKS' A
#
# COMPACT_ATOMS: atom_id res chain seq x y z
N MET A 1 -12.50 -5.41 -9.70
CA MET A 1 -11.07 -5.31 -9.37
C MET A 1 -10.36 -6.44 -10.03
N ASN A 2 -9.47 -6.14 -10.97
CA ASN A 2 -8.64 -7.16 -11.61
C ASN A 2 -7.52 -7.61 -10.63
N ASN A 3 -6.96 -8.80 -10.83
CA ASN A 3 -5.87 -9.35 -10.04
C ASN A 3 -4.70 -8.37 -9.91
N LYS A 4 -4.36 -7.63 -10.97
CA LYS A 4 -3.32 -6.60 -10.94
C LYS A 4 -3.60 -5.48 -9.93
N GLN A 5 -4.86 -5.06 -9.80
CA GLN A 5 -5.25 -4.04 -8.83
C GLN A 5 -5.17 -4.58 -7.40
N ILE A 6 -5.59 -5.83 -7.19
CA ILE A 6 -5.48 -6.50 -5.90
C ILE A 6 -4.02 -6.61 -5.49
N TYR A 7 -3.13 -7.04 -6.40
CA TYR A 7 -1.69 -7.12 -6.14
C TYR A 7 -1.08 -5.75 -5.84
N SER A 8 -1.43 -4.70 -6.58
CA SER A 8 -0.94 -3.34 -6.31
C SER A 8 -1.29 -2.86 -4.91
N ILE A 9 -2.53 -3.09 -4.48
CA ILE A 9 -2.99 -2.70 -3.13
C ILE A 9 -2.31 -3.56 -2.05
N ALA A 10 -2.18 -4.86 -2.29
CA ALA A 10 -1.52 -5.78 -1.36
C ALA A 10 -0.02 -5.44 -1.18
N ILE A 11 0.68 -5.18 -2.29
CA ILE A 11 2.10 -4.77 -2.27
C ILE A 11 2.25 -3.42 -1.57
N GLY A 12 1.39 -2.43 -1.90
CA GLY A 12 1.42 -1.13 -1.24
C GLY A 12 1.23 -1.24 0.27
N SER A 13 0.25 -2.03 0.72
CA SER A 13 0.00 -2.28 2.15
C SER A 13 1.17 -3.00 2.84
N ALA A 14 1.75 -4.02 2.20
CA ALA A 14 2.86 -4.78 2.76
C ALA A 14 4.13 -3.90 2.93
N ILE A 15 4.48 -3.13 1.89
CA ILE A 15 5.61 -2.21 1.93
C ILE A 15 5.37 -1.11 2.97
N GLY A 16 4.18 -0.50 2.97
CA GLY A 16 3.84 0.54 3.94
C GLY A 16 3.90 0.04 5.38
N THR A 17 3.40 -1.17 5.65
CA THR A 17 3.48 -1.78 6.98
C THR A 17 4.93 -2.05 7.39
N SER A 18 5.75 -2.59 6.49
CA SER A 18 7.17 -2.83 6.79
C SER A 18 7.91 -1.55 7.13
N VAL A 19 7.73 -0.49 6.34
CA VAL A 19 8.35 0.82 6.59
C VAL A 19 7.80 1.45 7.87
N GLY A 20 6.49 1.34 8.09
CA GLY A 20 5.82 1.81 9.30
C GLY A 20 6.35 1.15 10.57
N VAL A 21 6.55 -0.17 10.56
CA VAL A 21 7.16 -0.91 11.67
C VAL A 21 8.59 -0.41 11.93
N THR A 22 9.39 -0.22 10.89
CA THR A 22 10.77 0.29 11.05
C THR A 22 10.79 1.69 11.66
N ILE A 23 9.96 2.61 11.17
CA ILE A 23 9.87 3.97 11.71
C ILE A 23 9.34 3.94 13.15
N GLY A 24 8.27 3.19 13.39
CA GLY A 24 7.68 3.01 14.72
C GLY A 24 8.67 2.45 15.74
N ALA A 25 9.51 1.50 15.33
CA ALA A 25 10.56 0.95 16.18
C ALA A 25 11.66 1.98 16.51
N VAL A 26 11.93 2.94 15.63
CA VAL A 26 12.91 4.01 15.87
C VAL A 26 12.40 5.07 16.85
N ILE A 27 11.08 5.33 16.85
CA ILE A 27 10.44 6.32 17.73
C ILE A 27 9.84 5.71 19.01
N ASP A 28 10.10 4.43 19.28
CA ASP A 28 9.53 3.65 20.40
C ASP A 28 7.99 3.61 20.41
N ASP A 29 7.37 3.77 19.24
CA ASP A 29 5.93 3.70 19.03
C ASP A 29 5.60 2.87 17.77
N VAL A 30 5.81 1.56 17.90
CA VAL A 30 5.56 0.58 16.83
C VAL A 30 4.08 0.55 16.45
N ALA A 31 3.18 0.74 17.41
CA ALA A 31 1.74 0.73 17.17
C ALA A 31 1.33 1.87 16.23
N MET A 32 1.76 3.10 16.52
CA MET A 32 1.51 4.24 15.64
C MET A 32 2.25 4.10 14.30
N GLY A 33 3.49 3.59 14.32
CA GLY A 33 4.24 3.31 13.10
C GLY A 33 3.50 2.38 12.12
N ILE A 34 2.91 1.29 12.63
CA ILE A 34 2.08 0.38 11.82
C ILE A 34 0.85 1.09 11.27
N ILE A 35 0.12 1.86 12.09
CA ILE A 35 -1.10 2.56 11.66
C ILE A 35 -0.77 3.54 10.53
N TYR A 36 0.23 4.40 10.71
CA TYR A 36 0.61 5.37 9.69
C TYR A 36 1.19 4.71 8.44
N GLY A 37 2.09 3.74 8.61
CA GLY A 37 2.72 3.04 7.49
C GLY A 37 1.72 2.27 6.65
N SER A 38 0.83 1.49 7.27
CA SER A 38 -0.20 0.73 6.55
C SER A 38 -1.20 1.65 5.83
N THR A 39 -1.62 2.74 6.47
CA THR A 39 -2.54 3.72 5.87
C THR A 39 -1.92 4.40 4.66
N ILE A 40 -0.66 4.85 4.76
CA ILE A 40 0.07 5.49 3.66
C ILE A 40 0.33 4.47 2.53
N GLY A 41 0.81 3.28 2.87
CA GLY A 41 1.09 2.23 1.89
C GLY A 41 -0.15 1.77 1.13
N MET A 42 -1.27 1.60 1.83
CA MET A 42 -2.55 1.30 1.21
C MET A 42 -3.04 2.45 0.33
N GLY A 43 -2.92 3.70 0.78
CA GLY A 43 -3.25 4.88 -0.01
C GLY A 43 -2.47 4.93 -1.34
N ILE A 44 -1.15 4.74 -1.28
CA ILE A 44 -0.28 4.68 -2.46
C ILE A 44 -0.68 3.50 -3.36
N GLY A 45 -0.87 2.30 -2.80
CA GLY A 45 -1.26 1.11 -3.54
C GLY A 45 -2.60 1.27 -4.27
N VAL A 46 -3.57 1.96 -3.66
CA VAL A 46 -4.87 2.30 -4.25
C VAL A 46 -4.72 3.35 -5.35
N ILE A 47 -3.94 4.41 -5.13
CA ILE A 47 -3.69 5.44 -6.16
C ILE A 47 -3.07 4.80 -7.39
N ILE A 48 -2.05 3.94 -7.22
CA ILE A 48 -1.41 3.23 -8.33
C ILE A 48 -2.41 2.30 -9.03
N ALA A 49 -3.20 1.53 -8.26
CA ALA A 49 -4.21 0.63 -8.80
C ALA A 49 -5.31 1.34 -9.61
N LEU A 50 -5.66 2.58 -9.24
CA LEU A 50 -6.73 3.34 -9.88
C LEU A 50 -6.23 4.25 -11.02
N VAL A 51 -5.02 4.80 -10.92
CA VAL A 51 -4.46 5.72 -11.91
C VAL A 51 -3.75 4.96 -13.04
N PHE A 52 -2.92 3.97 -12.70
CA PHE A 52 -2.08 3.27 -13.67
C PHE A 52 -2.71 1.98 -14.20
N LEU A 53 -3.43 1.24 -13.35
CA LEU A 53 -3.95 -0.09 -13.69
C LEU A 53 -5.38 -0.10 -14.22
N LYS A 54 -6.06 1.05 -14.22
CA LYS A 54 -7.43 1.20 -14.74
C LYS A 54 -7.51 1.15 -16.28
N GLY A 55 -6.39 1.28 -16.97
CA GLY A 55 -6.30 1.22 -18.45
C GLY A 55 -6.15 -0.18 -19.04
N ASP A 56 -5.84 -1.20 -18.23
CA ASP A 56 -5.50 -2.55 -18.71
C ASP A 56 -6.72 -3.46 -18.95
N ASP A 57 -7.90 -3.08 -18.44
CA ASP A 57 -9.14 -3.86 -18.62
C ASP A 57 -9.90 -3.51 -19.92
N SER A 58 -9.39 -2.59 -20.76
CA SER A 58 -10.04 -2.16 -22.02
C SER A 58 -9.36 -2.69 -23.29
N LYS A 59 -8.56 -3.76 -23.19
CA LYS A 59 -8.02 -4.48 -24.36
C LYS A 59 -8.04 -5.99 -24.11
N SER A 60 -9.21 -6.61 -24.25
CA SER A 60 -9.33 -8.01 -24.65
C SER A 60 -10.58 -8.22 -25.48
#